data_AF-A0A899G0K3-F1
#
_entry.id   AF-A0A899G0K3-F1
#
_cell.length_a   1.000
_cell.length_b   1.000
_cell.length_c   1.000
_cell.angle_alpha   90.00
_cell.angle_beta   90.00
_cell.angle_gamma   90.00
#
_symmetry.space_group_name_H-M   'P 1'
#
loop_
_entity.id
_entity.type
_entity.pdbx_description
1 polymer ?
#
loop_
_entity_poly.entity_id
_entity_poly.type
_entity_poly.pdbx_seq_one_letter_code
_entity_poly.pdbx_strand_id
1 'polypeptide(L)'
;MRIRKYKEEKVYKRKKTLDAKLSQKILKIAQKQQEELDDKHSQNNKDIPLMELEDLEFLSESSVDSDYNQKYSDLEDIDFEEIEIDRSDQDLFDKFLDLEPAFKKTMANQIFGKIEECDSFIGLNNKTSSIFSSFPQKVVDVYTKVGLLLSRYKSGKLPKAFKIIPSLRNWEDILLLTSPNTWSPNACYEATRLFVSNLKSHQFQRFISIILFNKVRQDILEHKKLNYHLYMSLKKSIYKPAAFFKGFLFPICESNCTLKEATIIGSILSKVSIPVLHSAAALLRLSEMDFCGPTSLFIKILLDKKYALPYKVVDALVFHFIRWRSLQRPLVVIEHQSLLAFVQRYKNDLTQDQKDILLDVIKAKGHEKIGPEIRRELINSINRSDISTEFMET
;
A
#
# COMPACT_ATOMS: atom_id res chain seq x y z
N MET A 1 73.51 -9.59 -4.19
CA MET A 1 73.23 -8.78 -2.99
C MET A 1 72.74 -7.41 -3.45
N ARG A 2 71.59 -6.82 -3.11
CA ARG A 2 70.53 -7.05 -2.11
C ARG A 2 69.20 -6.61 -2.75
N ILE A 3 68.16 -7.38 -2.49
CA ILE A 3 66.76 -7.07 -2.75
C ILE A 3 66.30 -5.98 -1.77
N ARG A 4 65.53 -4.97 -2.21
CA ARG A 4 64.65 -4.20 -1.34
C ARG A 4 63.25 -4.06 -1.95
N LYS A 5 62.28 -4.46 -1.13
CA LYS A 5 60.84 -4.59 -1.38
C LYS A 5 60.12 -3.24 -1.26
N TYR A 6 59.13 -3.07 -2.15
CA TYR A 6 57.73 -2.62 -1.99
C TYR A 6 57.26 -1.66 -0.87
N LYS A 7 56.30 -0.83 -1.33
CA LYS A 7 55.09 -0.24 -0.70
C LYS A 7 55.21 1.08 0.07
N GLU A 8 54.58 2.12 -0.49
CA GLU A 8 53.84 3.13 0.27
C GLU A 8 52.45 3.36 -0.35
N GLU A 9 51.42 3.14 0.46
CA GLU A 9 50.00 3.35 0.17
C GLU A 9 49.64 4.83 0.34
N LYS A 10 49.01 5.45 -0.67
CA LYS A 10 48.48 6.82 -0.56
C LYS A 10 47.21 6.82 0.30
N VAL A 11 47.37 7.23 1.56
CA VAL A 11 46.28 7.60 2.47
C VAL A 11 45.62 8.90 1.98
N TYR A 12 44.37 8.83 1.53
CA TYR A 12 43.54 10.01 1.27
C TYR A 12 43.14 10.66 2.61
N LYS A 13 43.89 11.71 3.00
CA LYS A 13 43.48 12.63 4.08
C LYS A 13 42.26 13.43 3.63
N ARG A 14 41.09 13.15 4.19
CA ARG A 14 39.94 14.07 4.20
C ARG A 14 40.34 15.34 4.96
N LYS A 15 40.55 16.45 4.26
CA LYS A 15 40.43 17.80 4.81
C LYS A 15 39.82 18.73 3.78
N LYS A 16 38.59 19.17 4.05
CA LYS A 16 38.18 20.56 3.95
C LYS A 16 36.84 20.70 4.68
N THR A 17 36.92 21.06 5.96
CA THR A 17 35.85 21.80 6.64
C THR A 17 35.54 23.01 5.78
N LEU A 18 34.28 23.14 5.36
CA LEU A 18 33.81 24.26 4.55
C LEU A 18 34.08 25.58 5.29
N ASP A 19 34.63 26.56 4.58
CA ASP A 19 34.98 27.88 5.11
C ASP A 19 33.72 28.56 5.68
N ALA A 20 33.79 29.06 6.91
CA ALA A 20 32.65 29.62 7.64
C ALA A 20 32.05 30.83 6.90
N LYS A 21 32.88 31.59 6.18
CA LYS A 21 32.43 32.70 5.32
C LYS A 21 31.63 32.22 4.11
N LEU A 22 31.99 31.06 3.55
CA LEU A 22 31.26 30.46 2.44
C LEU A 22 29.90 29.92 2.92
N SER A 23 29.84 29.29 4.09
CA SER A 23 28.58 28.82 4.69
C SER A 23 27.62 29.96 5.02
N GLN A 24 28.12 31.08 5.56
CA GLN A 24 27.29 32.27 5.80
C GLN A 24 26.77 32.90 4.51
N LYS A 25 27.55 32.84 3.43
CA LYS A 25 27.13 33.34 2.12
C LYS A 25 26.06 32.45 1.49
N ILE A 26 26.18 31.12 1.64
CA ILE A 26 25.17 30.15 1.19
C ILE A 26 23.86 30.34 1.96
N LEU A 27 23.93 30.52 3.29
CA LEU A 27 22.75 30.77 4.12
C LEU A 27 22.04 32.08 3.75
N LYS A 28 22.79 33.17 3.47
CA LYS A 28 22.19 34.43 3.00
C LYS A 28 21.54 34.33 1.62
N ILE A 29 22.11 33.53 0.72
CA ILE A 29 21.54 33.30 -0.61
C ILE A 29 20.27 32.46 -0.50
N ALA A 30 20.27 31.42 0.34
CA ALA A 30 19.08 30.60 0.60
C ALA A 30 17.94 31.41 1.22
N GLN A 31 18.25 32.30 2.17
CA GLN A 31 17.26 33.15 2.82
C GLN A 31 16.65 34.17 1.86
N LYS A 32 17.46 34.76 0.96
CA LYS A 32 16.99 35.66 -0.09
C LYS A 32 16.12 34.96 -1.14
N GLN A 33 16.44 33.71 -1.48
CA GLN A 33 15.62 32.90 -2.38
C GLN A 33 14.25 32.57 -1.78
N GLN A 34 14.18 32.47 -0.45
CA GLN A 34 12.94 32.19 0.26
C GLN A 34 12.04 33.44 0.34
N GLU A 35 12.62 34.62 0.60
CA GLU A 35 11.91 35.90 0.52
C GLU A 35 11.37 36.21 -0.89
N GLU A 36 12.14 35.88 -1.95
CA GLU A 36 11.68 36.04 -3.34
C GLU A 36 10.52 35.10 -3.74
N LEU A 37 10.30 34.01 -3.01
CA LEU A 37 9.14 33.11 -3.20
C LEU A 37 7.91 33.63 -2.45
N ASP A 38 8.10 34.16 -1.25
CA ASP A 38 7.02 34.73 -0.43
C ASP A 38 6.45 36.03 -1.05
N ASP A 39 7.30 36.86 -1.66
CA ASP A 39 6.86 38.08 -2.37
C ASP A 39 6.10 37.75 -3.68
N LYS A 40 6.39 36.62 -4.33
CA LYS A 40 5.66 36.16 -5.53
C LYS A 40 4.26 35.63 -5.22
N HIS A 41 4.02 35.16 -4.01
CA HIS A 41 2.69 34.71 -3.57
C HIS A 41 1.72 35.87 -3.25
N SER A 42 2.22 37.09 -3.02
CA SER A 42 1.39 38.22 -2.58
C SER A 42 0.84 39.13 -3.69
N GLN A 43 1.27 38.99 -4.96
CA GLN A 43 0.87 39.92 -6.03
C GLN A 43 0.13 39.34 -7.24
N ASN A 44 -0.01 38.02 -7.39
CA ASN A 44 -0.68 37.46 -8.57
C ASN A 44 -2.04 36.84 -8.23
N ASN A 45 -3.06 37.68 -8.23
CA ASN A 45 -4.44 37.27 -8.42
C ASN A 45 -4.99 38.08 -9.62
N LYS A 46 -5.01 37.46 -10.82
CA LYS A 46 -5.90 37.75 -11.97
C LYS A 46 -5.54 36.89 -13.19
N ASP A 47 -6.50 36.04 -13.55
CA ASP A 47 -6.78 35.40 -14.85
C ASP A 47 -5.75 34.42 -15.47
N ILE A 48 -6.11 33.13 -15.43
CA ILE A 48 -6.00 32.01 -16.43
C ILE A 48 -5.98 30.68 -15.64
N PRO A 49 -6.97 29.76 -15.75
CA PRO A 49 -6.96 28.53 -14.96
C PRO A 49 -6.08 27.45 -15.60
N LEU A 50 -4.88 27.25 -15.03
CA LEU A 50 -4.01 26.10 -15.24
C LEU A 50 -4.24 25.14 -14.05
N MET A 51 -4.99 24.06 -14.26
CA MET A 51 -5.45 23.16 -13.19
C MET A 51 -4.41 22.05 -12.93
N GLU A 52 -3.49 22.31 -12.00
CA GLU A 52 -2.51 21.35 -11.46
C GLU A 52 -2.89 20.88 -10.04
N LEU A 53 -3.03 19.55 -9.90
CA LEU A 53 -2.58 18.67 -8.80
C LEU A 53 -2.92 18.93 -7.31
N GLU A 54 -3.58 20.01 -6.91
CA GLU A 54 -3.92 20.26 -5.48
C GLU A 54 -5.31 19.79 -5.04
N ASP A 55 -6.21 19.43 -5.97
CA ASP A 55 -7.62 19.08 -5.63
C ASP A 55 -7.83 17.65 -5.06
N LEU A 56 -6.78 16.83 -4.95
CA LEU A 56 -6.91 15.44 -4.44
C LEU A 56 -6.70 15.31 -2.92
N GLU A 57 -6.07 16.28 -2.26
CA GLU A 57 -6.00 16.30 -0.79
C GLU A 57 -7.35 16.67 -0.16
N PHE A 58 -8.17 17.47 -0.85
CA PHE A 58 -9.49 17.88 -0.36
C PHE A 58 -10.51 16.72 -0.28
N LEU A 59 -10.38 15.70 -1.14
CA LEU A 59 -11.21 14.49 -1.06
C LEU A 59 -10.78 13.52 0.05
N SER A 60 -9.59 13.70 0.63
CA SER A 60 -9.10 12.91 1.76
C SER A 60 -9.41 13.54 3.12
N GLU A 61 -9.76 14.83 3.17
CA GLU A 61 -9.87 15.60 4.42
C GLU A 61 -11.29 16.06 4.77
N SER A 62 -12.28 15.82 3.89
CA SER A 62 -13.69 15.94 4.26
C SER A 62 -14.09 14.79 5.20
N SER A 63 -13.88 15.08 6.48
CA SER A 63 -14.38 14.36 7.65
C SER A 63 -15.92 14.35 7.70
N VAL A 64 -16.56 13.66 6.75
CA VAL A 64 -17.93 13.19 6.94
C VAL A 64 -17.86 11.89 7.72
N ASP A 65 -17.56 12.01 9.01
CA ASP A 65 -17.80 10.98 10.01
C ASP A 65 -19.34 10.89 10.17
N SER A 66 -19.99 10.32 9.16
CA SER A 66 -21.40 9.95 9.25
C SER A 66 -21.48 8.58 9.91
N ASP A 67 -22.17 8.59 11.03
CA ASP A 67 -22.36 7.55 12.03
C ASP A 67 -23.10 6.31 11.47
N TYR A 68 -22.47 5.60 10.53
CA TYR A 68 -22.99 4.35 9.96
C TYR A 68 -22.54 3.11 10.74
N ASN A 69 -22.54 3.20 12.08
CA ASN A 69 -22.02 2.14 12.94
C ASN A 69 -23.11 1.43 13.75
N GLN A 70 -24.28 1.18 13.16
CA GLN A 70 -25.32 0.44 13.87
C GLN A 70 -26.31 -0.34 13.00
N LYS A 71 -25.83 -1.34 12.23
CA LYS A 71 -26.61 -2.58 11.92
C LYS A 71 -25.87 -3.56 10.98
N TYR A 72 -24.79 -4.20 11.42
CA TYR A 72 -24.31 -5.42 10.74
C TYR A 72 -23.71 -6.37 11.78
N SER A 73 -24.59 -7.02 12.55
CA SER A 73 -24.21 -8.05 13.52
C SER A 73 -24.21 -9.46 12.96
N ASP A 74 -25.04 -9.80 11.96
CA ASP A 74 -25.33 -11.23 11.74
C ASP A 74 -25.16 -11.61 10.27
N LEU A 75 -23.94 -12.02 9.89
CA LEU A 75 -23.68 -12.86 8.72
C LEU A 75 -22.39 -13.67 8.98
N GLU A 76 -22.52 -14.67 9.86
CA GLU A 76 -21.59 -15.79 9.94
C GLU A 76 -22.17 -16.92 9.08
N ASP A 77 -21.64 -17.06 7.87
CA ASP A 77 -21.45 -18.32 7.10
C ASP A 77 -20.95 -17.93 5.71
N ILE A 78 -19.66 -18.14 5.41
CA ILE A 78 -19.11 -17.96 4.07
C ILE A 78 -18.16 -19.09 3.74
N ASP A 79 -18.55 -19.88 2.74
CA ASP A 79 -17.76 -20.90 2.08
C ASP A 79 -16.46 -20.34 1.46
N PHE A 80 -15.45 -21.21 1.44
CA PHE A 80 -14.15 -20.94 0.87
C PHE A 80 -14.20 -21.11 -0.65
N GLU A 81 -14.43 -20.03 -1.41
CA GLU A 81 -14.01 -20.02 -2.81
C GLU A 81 -12.49 -19.77 -2.88
N GLU A 82 -11.76 -20.82 -3.18
CA GLU A 82 -10.34 -20.80 -3.48
C GLU A 82 -10.14 -20.11 -4.83
N ILE A 83 -9.32 -19.05 -4.86
CA ILE A 83 -8.93 -18.41 -6.12
C ILE A 83 -7.93 -19.36 -6.79
N GLU A 84 -8.38 -20.10 -7.82
CA GLU A 84 -7.51 -20.97 -8.62
C GLU A 84 -6.50 -20.12 -9.40
N ILE A 85 -5.22 -20.24 -9.04
CA ILE A 85 -4.09 -19.68 -9.80
C ILE A 85 -3.52 -20.82 -10.64
N ASP A 86 -3.37 -20.59 -11.94
CA ASP A 86 -2.80 -21.58 -12.85
C ASP A 86 -1.33 -21.87 -12.49
N ARG A 87 -0.92 -23.14 -12.60
CA ARG A 87 0.43 -23.60 -12.28
C ARG A 87 1.48 -22.93 -13.18
N SER A 88 1.09 -22.61 -14.41
CA SER A 88 1.92 -21.87 -15.37
C SER A 88 2.28 -20.46 -14.88
N ASP A 89 1.35 -19.78 -14.20
CA ASP A 89 1.60 -18.45 -13.65
C ASP A 89 2.65 -18.54 -12.53
N GLN A 90 2.54 -19.53 -11.62
CA GLN A 90 3.52 -19.74 -10.54
C GLN A 90 4.95 -19.95 -11.07
N ASP A 91 5.11 -20.79 -12.09
CA ASP A 91 6.43 -21.08 -12.68
C ASP A 91 7.04 -19.88 -13.41
N LEU A 92 6.21 -19.04 -14.05
CA LEU A 92 6.67 -17.81 -14.71
C LEU A 92 7.08 -16.74 -13.69
N PHE A 93 6.38 -16.67 -12.56
CA PHE A 93 6.73 -15.77 -11.46
C PHE A 93 8.02 -16.18 -10.75
N ASP A 94 8.23 -17.47 -10.51
CA ASP A 94 9.46 -17.96 -9.88
C ASP A 94 10.67 -17.71 -10.79
N LYS A 95 10.51 -17.88 -12.12
CA LYS A 95 11.53 -17.50 -13.11
C LYS A 95 11.78 -15.99 -13.16
N PHE A 96 10.77 -15.16 -12.93
CA PHE A 96 10.90 -13.71 -12.89
C PHE A 96 11.76 -13.23 -11.70
N LEU A 97 11.61 -13.87 -10.53
CA LEU A 97 12.48 -13.61 -9.37
C LEU A 97 13.94 -14.00 -9.62
N ASP A 98 14.20 -14.94 -10.53
CA ASP A 98 15.54 -15.44 -10.83
C ASP A 98 16.28 -14.72 -11.96
N LEU A 99 15.54 -14.12 -12.91
CA LEU A 99 16.10 -13.54 -14.15
C LEU A 99 16.68 -12.12 -14.01
N GLU A 100 16.51 -11.45 -12.86
CA GLU A 100 17.13 -10.14 -12.62
C GLU A 100 18.39 -10.23 -11.74
N PRO A 101 19.60 -10.36 -12.33
CA PRO A 101 20.85 -10.21 -11.58
C PRO A 101 21.04 -8.78 -11.03
N ALA A 102 20.29 -7.78 -11.55
CA ALA A 102 20.19 -6.46 -10.96
C ALA A 102 19.47 -6.48 -9.59
N PHE A 103 18.43 -7.30 -9.44
CA PHE A 103 17.75 -7.54 -8.16
C PHE A 103 18.66 -8.26 -7.15
N LYS A 104 19.52 -9.19 -7.61
CA LYS A 104 20.52 -9.86 -6.75
C LYS A 104 21.65 -8.91 -6.29
N LYS A 105 22.08 -7.94 -7.11
CA LYS A 105 22.98 -6.85 -6.66
C LYS A 105 22.29 -5.91 -5.66
N THR A 106 20.97 -5.75 -5.79
CA THR A 106 20.13 -5.05 -4.82
C THR A 106 20.03 -5.83 -3.52
N MET A 107 20.18 -7.16 -3.51
CA MET A 107 20.20 -7.97 -2.29
C MET A 107 21.42 -7.65 -1.39
N ALA A 108 22.59 -7.40 -1.97
CA ALA A 108 23.79 -6.98 -1.23
C ALA A 108 23.66 -5.55 -0.68
N ASN A 109 23.00 -4.66 -1.43
CA ASN A 109 22.62 -3.33 -0.95
C ASN A 109 21.42 -3.36 0.00
N GLN A 110 20.58 -4.39 -0.04
CA GLN A 110 19.52 -4.69 0.93
C GLN A 110 20.06 -5.37 2.18
N ILE A 111 21.30 -5.86 2.21
CA ILE A 111 21.97 -6.23 3.47
C ILE A 111 22.40 -4.94 4.18
N PHE A 112 22.92 -3.94 3.46
CA PHE A 112 23.19 -2.61 4.01
C PHE A 112 21.91 -1.81 4.33
N GLY A 113 20.88 -1.90 3.48
CA GLY A 113 19.55 -1.36 3.74
C GLY A 113 18.82 -2.09 4.86
N LYS A 114 19.01 -3.41 5.01
CA LYS A 114 18.60 -4.15 6.21
C LYS A 114 19.45 -3.85 7.42
N ILE A 115 20.65 -3.27 7.30
CA ILE A 115 21.38 -2.74 8.47
C ILE A 115 20.75 -1.41 8.90
N GLU A 116 20.24 -0.58 7.98
CA GLU A 116 19.49 0.65 8.28
C GLU A 116 18.01 0.38 8.70
N GLU A 117 17.36 -0.67 8.18
CA GLU A 117 16.08 -1.19 8.68
C GLU A 117 16.26 -2.02 9.96
N CYS A 118 17.41 -2.69 10.13
CA CYS A 118 17.82 -3.17 11.44
C CYS A 118 18.10 -2.01 12.38
N ASP A 119 18.53 -0.84 11.92
CA ASP A 119 18.56 0.39 12.73
C ASP A 119 17.15 0.90 13.06
N SER A 120 16.13 0.50 12.29
CA SER A 120 14.71 0.68 12.65
C SER A 120 14.26 -0.32 13.73
N PHE A 121 14.79 -1.55 13.70
CA PHE A 121 14.60 -2.58 14.73
C PHE A 121 15.41 -2.30 16.02
N ILE A 122 16.62 -1.77 15.90
CA ILE A 122 17.42 -1.18 16.97
C ILE A 122 16.73 0.11 17.43
N GLY A 123 16.05 0.83 16.54
CA GLY A 123 15.16 1.93 16.88
C GLY A 123 13.96 1.49 17.72
N LEU A 124 13.40 0.29 17.49
CA LEU A 124 12.34 -0.29 18.32
C LEU A 124 12.90 -0.80 19.66
N ASN A 125 14.08 -1.44 19.69
CA ASN A 125 14.72 -1.87 20.93
C ASN A 125 15.23 -0.67 21.77
N ASN A 126 15.82 0.35 21.15
CA ASN A 126 16.25 1.60 21.81
C ASN A 126 15.05 2.47 22.21
N LYS A 127 13.95 2.47 21.43
CA LYS A 127 12.70 3.09 21.86
C LYS A 127 12.08 2.32 23.01
N THR A 128 12.06 0.99 23.01
CA THR A 128 11.47 0.24 24.14
C THR A 128 12.19 0.57 25.44
N SER A 129 13.52 0.57 25.47
CA SER A 129 14.30 0.93 26.67
C SER A 129 14.16 2.41 27.08
N SER A 130 13.96 3.33 26.12
CA SER A 130 13.61 4.74 26.39
C SER A 130 12.14 4.95 26.82
N ILE A 131 11.22 4.10 26.35
CA ILE A 131 9.80 4.11 26.73
C ILE A 131 9.65 3.58 28.16
N PHE A 132 10.37 2.51 28.52
CA PHE A 132 10.36 1.97 29.88
C PHE A 132 10.80 2.98 30.94
N SER A 133 11.66 3.94 30.60
CA SER A 133 12.08 5.01 31.52
C SER A 133 11.17 6.26 31.49
N SER A 134 10.34 6.41 30.45
CA SER A 134 9.43 7.56 30.28
C SER A 134 8.13 7.41 31.09
N PHE A 135 7.68 6.17 31.34
CA PHE A 135 6.44 5.90 32.07
C PHE A 135 6.66 5.55 33.54
N PRO A 136 5.72 5.90 34.43
CA PRO A 136 5.76 5.44 35.81
C PRO A 136 5.82 3.92 35.89
N GLN A 137 6.64 3.36 36.78
CA GLN A 137 6.84 1.91 36.92
C GLN A 137 5.53 1.14 37.07
N LYS A 138 4.54 1.70 37.80
CA LYS A 138 3.22 1.08 37.96
C LYS A 138 2.49 0.88 36.63
N VAL A 139 2.61 1.82 35.69
CA VAL A 139 1.98 1.73 34.36
C VAL A 139 2.66 0.63 33.56
N VAL A 140 3.99 0.61 33.57
CA VAL A 140 4.79 -0.45 32.94
C VAL A 140 4.38 -1.82 33.46
N ASP A 141 4.38 -2.02 34.78
CA ASP A 141 4.05 -3.31 35.40
C ASP A 141 2.64 -3.79 35.04
N VAL A 142 1.66 -2.88 34.99
CA VAL A 142 0.28 -3.20 34.62
C VAL A 142 0.19 -3.62 33.17
N TYR A 143 0.76 -2.85 32.23
CA TYR A 143 0.65 -3.15 30.81
C TYR A 143 1.51 -4.34 30.38
N THR A 144 2.64 -4.59 31.04
CA THR A 144 3.43 -5.82 30.85
C THR A 144 2.63 -7.05 31.30
N LYS A 145 1.94 -6.99 32.45
CA LYS A 145 1.03 -8.08 32.89
C LYS A 145 -0.14 -8.28 31.92
N VAL A 146 -0.69 -7.20 31.37
CA VAL A 146 -1.73 -7.28 30.32
C VAL A 146 -1.20 -7.97 29.07
N GLY A 147 0.03 -7.66 28.63
CA GLY A 147 0.67 -8.34 27.50
C GLY A 147 0.80 -9.85 27.71
N LEU A 148 1.17 -10.29 28.92
CA LEU A 148 1.22 -11.71 29.26
C LEU A 148 -0.17 -12.38 29.17
N LEU A 149 -1.23 -11.69 29.59
CA LEU A 149 -2.60 -12.20 29.44
C LEU A 149 -3.01 -12.30 27.96
N LEU A 150 -2.65 -11.31 27.13
CA LEU A 150 -2.96 -11.29 25.70
C LEU A 150 -2.21 -12.41 24.94
N SER A 151 -1.03 -12.82 25.41
CA SER A 151 -0.31 -13.95 24.80
C SER A 151 -1.05 -15.29 24.93
N ARG A 152 -1.83 -15.47 26.01
CA ARG A 152 -2.60 -16.69 26.30
C ARG A 152 -4.09 -16.56 26.03
N TYR A 153 -4.52 -15.40 25.54
CA TYR A 153 -5.92 -15.10 25.33
C TYR A 153 -6.53 -15.98 24.23
N LYS A 154 -7.73 -16.52 24.49
CA LYS A 154 -8.50 -17.34 23.55
C LYS A 154 -9.91 -16.79 23.36
N SER A 155 -10.60 -16.52 24.46
CA SER A 155 -11.96 -16.00 24.47
C SER A 155 -12.22 -15.21 25.76
N GLY A 156 -13.33 -14.46 25.80
CA GLY A 156 -13.78 -13.73 26.97
C GLY A 156 -13.74 -12.21 26.81
N LYS A 157 -13.74 -11.49 27.92
CA LYS A 157 -13.69 -10.02 27.92
C LYS A 157 -12.23 -9.56 27.99
N LEU A 158 -11.84 -8.64 27.11
CA LEU A 158 -10.54 -7.97 27.20
C LEU A 158 -10.39 -7.22 28.55
N PRO A 159 -9.18 -7.18 29.13
CA PRO A 159 -8.90 -6.43 30.34
C PRO A 159 -9.33 -4.96 30.23
N LYS A 160 -9.90 -4.39 31.30
CA LYS A 160 -10.34 -2.98 31.31
C LYS A 160 -9.19 -2.02 30.96
N ALA A 161 -7.99 -2.28 31.46
CA ALA A 161 -6.79 -1.51 31.16
C ALA A 161 -6.42 -1.49 29.66
N PHE A 162 -6.74 -2.57 28.93
CA PHE A 162 -6.54 -2.63 27.48
C PHE A 162 -7.62 -1.86 26.72
N LYS A 163 -8.88 -1.94 27.19
CA LYS A 163 -10.01 -1.26 26.55
C LYS A 163 -9.91 0.27 26.56
N ILE A 164 -9.21 0.85 27.53
CA ILE A 164 -9.04 2.30 27.64
C ILE A 164 -7.89 2.83 26.77
N ILE A 165 -7.04 1.98 26.19
CA ILE A 165 -5.87 2.39 25.40
C ILE A 165 -6.23 3.39 24.29
N PRO A 166 -7.30 3.18 23.47
CA PRO A 166 -7.65 4.13 22.41
C PRO A 166 -7.93 5.57 22.88
N SER A 167 -8.35 5.73 24.13
CA SER A 167 -8.67 7.04 24.72
C SER A 167 -7.44 7.80 25.24
N LEU A 168 -6.28 7.14 25.29
CA LEU A 168 -5.05 7.72 25.82
C LEU A 168 -4.33 8.55 24.76
N ARG A 169 -3.68 9.64 25.18
CA ARG A 169 -2.86 10.47 24.28
C ARG A 169 -1.65 9.70 23.74
N ASN A 170 -0.98 8.97 24.61
CA ASN A 170 0.20 8.13 24.31
C ASN A 170 -0.18 6.67 24.06
N TRP A 171 -1.28 6.43 23.31
CA TRP A 171 -1.79 5.08 23.10
C TRP A 171 -0.76 4.15 22.43
N GLU A 172 0.08 4.67 21.53
CA GLU A 172 1.09 3.88 20.81
C GLU A 172 2.16 3.32 21.75
N ASP A 173 2.76 4.18 22.59
CA ASP A 173 3.81 3.76 23.52
C ASP A 173 3.27 2.75 24.53
N ILE A 174 2.05 3.01 25.03
CA ILE A 174 1.37 2.11 25.98
C ILE A 174 1.03 0.77 25.32
N LEU A 175 0.66 0.78 24.04
CA LEU A 175 0.39 -0.44 23.30
C LEU A 175 1.66 -1.28 23.11
N LEU A 176 2.80 -0.63 22.83
CA LEU A 176 4.10 -1.30 22.70
C LEU A 176 4.54 -1.96 24.01
N LEU A 177 4.22 -1.40 25.17
CA LEU A 177 4.48 -2.02 26.49
C LEU A 177 3.78 -3.37 26.68
N THR A 178 2.70 -3.64 25.94
CA THR A 178 1.99 -4.92 25.98
C THR A 178 2.61 -5.99 25.07
N SER A 179 3.76 -5.69 24.45
CA SER A 179 4.49 -6.57 23.53
C SER A 179 3.60 -7.18 22.43
N PRO A 180 3.11 -6.39 21.46
CA PRO A 180 2.18 -6.86 20.42
C PRO A 180 2.63 -8.09 19.63
N ASN A 181 3.95 -8.30 19.52
CA ASN A 181 4.53 -9.46 18.83
C ASN A 181 4.16 -10.79 19.49
N THR A 182 3.92 -10.82 20.81
CA THR A 182 3.62 -12.05 21.56
C THR A 182 2.12 -12.32 21.70
N TRP A 183 1.26 -11.45 21.18
CA TRP A 183 -0.18 -11.65 21.25
C TRP A 183 -0.62 -12.91 20.52
N SER A 184 -1.64 -13.56 21.07
CA SER A 184 -2.34 -14.63 20.37
C SER A 184 -3.10 -14.08 19.16
N PRO A 185 -3.36 -14.89 18.12
CA PRO A 185 -4.20 -14.48 16.99
C PRO A 185 -5.58 -13.97 17.42
N ASN A 186 -6.18 -14.62 18.43
CA ASN A 186 -7.47 -14.23 19.02
C ASN A 186 -7.41 -12.84 19.67
N ALA A 187 -6.33 -12.53 20.39
CA ALA A 187 -6.13 -11.21 20.98
C ALA A 187 -5.97 -10.14 19.90
N CYS A 188 -5.24 -10.46 18.82
CA CYS A 188 -5.05 -9.56 17.69
C CYS A 188 -6.39 -9.20 17.01
N TYR A 189 -7.30 -10.17 16.87
CA TYR A 189 -8.64 -9.92 16.35
C TYR A 189 -9.47 -8.98 17.22
N GLU A 190 -9.58 -9.28 18.52
CA GLU A 190 -10.35 -8.43 19.43
C GLU A 190 -9.72 -7.04 19.61
N ALA A 191 -8.38 -6.95 19.60
CA ALA A 191 -7.67 -5.69 19.57
C ALA A 191 -8.01 -4.90 18.30
N THR A 192 -7.95 -5.53 17.13
CA THR A 192 -8.27 -4.87 15.86
C THR A 192 -9.71 -4.36 15.87
N ARG A 193 -10.69 -5.16 16.32
CA ARG A 193 -12.09 -4.74 16.45
C ARG A 193 -12.29 -3.56 17.40
N LEU A 194 -11.57 -3.53 18.52
CA LEU A 194 -11.57 -2.41 19.47
C LEU A 194 -10.95 -1.15 18.85
N PHE A 195 -9.79 -1.26 18.20
CA PHE A 195 -9.07 -0.12 17.65
C PHE A 195 -9.76 0.46 16.41
N VAL A 196 -10.32 -0.38 15.53
CA VAL A 196 -11.12 0.05 14.38
C VAL A 196 -12.26 0.96 14.82
N SER A 197 -12.95 0.62 15.92
CA SER A 197 -14.13 1.38 16.37
C SER A 197 -13.79 2.66 17.13
N ASN A 198 -12.66 2.70 17.85
CA ASN A 198 -12.37 3.79 18.78
C ASN A 198 -11.27 4.76 18.31
N LEU A 199 -10.36 4.34 17.43
CA LEU A 199 -9.27 5.21 16.95
C LEU A 199 -9.69 6.03 15.73
N LYS A 200 -9.08 7.21 15.58
CA LYS A 200 -9.18 8.01 14.34
C LYS A 200 -8.46 7.30 13.18
N SER A 201 -8.80 7.63 11.93
CA SER A 201 -8.26 6.95 10.74
C SER A 201 -6.72 6.97 10.69
N HIS A 202 -6.08 8.10 10.99
CA HIS A 202 -4.60 8.18 11.01
C HIS A 202 -3.96 7.35 12.13
N GLN A 203 -4.60 7.28 13.31
CA GLN A 203 -4.12 6.47 14.44
C GLN A 203 -4.26 4.98 14.12
N PHE A 204 -5.40 4.60 13.55
CA PHE A 204 -5.66 3.24 13.14
C PHE A 204 -4.73 2.78 12.01
N GLN A 205 -4.39 3.68 11.07
CA GLN A 205 -3.37 3.42 10.05
C GLN A 205 -2.02 3.05 10.71
N ARG A 206 -1.57 3.81 11.72
CA ARG A 206 -0.33 3.49 12.45
C ARG A 206 -0.40 2.14 13.16
N PHE A 207 -1.53 1.81 13.78
CA PHE A 207 -1.76 0.48 14.38
C PHE A 207 -1.59 -0.64 13.34
N ILE A 208 -2.21 -0.48 12.17
CA ILE A 208 -2.11 -1.45 11.08
C ILE A 208 -0.66 -1.61 10.64
N SER A 209 0.04 -0.51 10.34
CA SER A 209 1.40 -0.56 9.79
C SER A 209 2.43 -1.13 10.76
N ILE A 210 2.30 -0.84 12.06
CA ILE A 210 3.29 -1.27 13.06
C ILE A 210 3.02 -2.70 13.53
N ILE A 211 1.74 -3.04 13.78
CA ILE A 211 1.38 -4.30 14.45
C ILE A 211 0.83 -5.32 13.45
N LEU A 212 -0.29 -4.98 12.79
CA LEU A 212 -1.02 -5.97 11.97
C LEU A 212 -0.22 -6.40 10.73
N PHE A 213 0.45 -5.45 10.09
CA PHE A 213 1.29 -5.68 8.90
C PHE A 213 2.35 -6.75 9.16
N ASN A 214 3.19 -6.54 10.18
CA ASN A 214 4.26 -7.47 10.52
C ASN A 214 3.74 -8.84 10.94
N LYS A 215 2.67 -8.86 11.76
CA LYS A 215 2.11 -10.11 12.29
C LYS A 215 1.53 -10.99 11.18
N VAL A 216 0.83 -10.41 10.21
CA VAL A 216 0.26 -11.16 9.08
C VAL A 216 1.36 -11.72 8.18
N ARG A 217 2.37 -10.91 7.84
CA ARG A 217 3.47 -11.37 7.00
C ARG A 217 4.26 -12.51 7.65
N GLN A 218 4.53 -12.40 8.95
CA GLN A 218 5.21 -13.45 9.70
C GLN A 218 4.41 -14.77 9.68
N ASP A 219 3.10 -14.72 9.95
CA ASP A 219 2.24 -15.90 9.96
C ASP A 219 2.19 -16.60 8.59
N ILE A 220 2.08 -15.83 7.51
CA ILE A 220 2.10 -16.36 6.14
C ILE A 220 3.47 -16.96 5.78
N LEU A 221 4.57 -16.33 6.21
CA LEU A 221 5.91 -16.84 5.97
C LEU A 221 6.16 -18.17 6.68
N GLU A 222 5.73 -18.29 7.93
CA GLU A 222 5.92 -19.46 8.80
C GLU A 222 5.00 -20.62 8.41
N HIS A 223 3.71 -20.37 8.25
CA HIS A 223 2.70 -21.44 8.06
C HIS A 223 2.27 -21.65 6.61
N LYS A 224 2.66 -20.75 5.68
CA LYS A 224 2.18 -20.70 4.28
C LYS A 224 0.66 -20.59 4.12
N LYS A 225 -0.06 -20.38 5.22
CA LYS A 225 -1.50 -20.15 5.33
C LYS A 225 -1.69 -19.08 6.40
N LEU A 226 -2.77 -18.31 6.31
CA LEU A 226 -3.09 -17.30 7.30
C LEU A 226 -4.03 -17.87 8.37
N ASN A 227 -3.72 -17.63 9.63
CA ASN A 227 -4.61 -17.97 10.74
C ASN A 227 -5.98 -17.29 10.59
N TYR A 228 -7.05 -18.04 10.89
CA TYR A 228 -8.43 -17.55 10.79
C TYR A 228 -8.68 -16.22 11.54
N HIS A 229 -8.15 -16.07 12.75
CA HIS A 229 -8.37 -14.83 13.51
C HIS A 229 -7.61 -13.64 12.90
N LEU A 230 -6.42 -13.86 12.33
CA LEU A 230 -5.70 -12.81 11.61
C LEU A 230 -6.40 -12.43 10.30
N TYR A 231 -6.97 -13.42 9.61
CA TYR A 231 -7.84 -13.20 8.45
C TYR A 231 -9.04 -12.32 8.83
N MET A 232 -9.71 -12.64 9.95
CA MET A 232 -10.81 -11.84 10.46
C MET A 232 -10.37 -10.45 10.94
N SER A 233 -9.16 -10.30 11.47
CA SER A 233 -8.58 -8.98 11.80
C SER A 233 -8.48 -8.11 10.55
N LEU A 234 -7.97 -8.66 9.44
CA LEU A 234 -7.90 -7.94 8.17
C LEU A 234 -9.28 -7.63 7.59
N LYS A 235 -10.22 -8.57 7.67
CA LYS A 235 -11.61 -8.32 7.28
C LYS A 235 -12.21 -7.15 8.06
N LYS A 236 -11.91 -7.04 9.36
CA LYS A 236 -12.40 -5.97 10.22
C LYS A 236 -11.67 -4.64 10.01
N SER A 237 -10.39 -4.66 9.63
CA SER A 237 -9.63 -3.42 9.38
C SER A 237 -10.12 -2.66 8.15
N ILE A 238 -10.70 -3.34 7.16
CA ILE A 238 -11.30 -2.70 5.95
C ILE A 238 -12.49 -1.79 6.29
N TYR A 239 -13.10 -1.91 7.47
CA TYR A 239 -14.16 -0.99 7.92
C TYR A 239 -13.67 0.47 8.01
N LYS A 240 -12.36 0.69 8.08
CA LYS A 240 -11.72 1.98 7.83
C LYS A 240 -10.85 1.89 6.57
N PRO A 241 -11.43 2.02 5.37
CA PRO A 241 -10.74 1.68 4.11
C PRO A 241 -9.51 2.56 3.85
N ALA A 242 -9.59 3.87 4.13
CA ALA A 242 -8.45 4.78 3.97
C ALA A 242 -7.22 4.34 4.80
N ALA A 243 -7.45 3.93 6.05
CA ALA A 243 -6.40 3.44 6.94
C ALA A 243 -5.86 2.08 6.49
N PHE A 244 -6.73 1.19 5.99
CA PHE A 244 -6.32 -0.11 5.45
C PHE A 244 -5.45 0.05 4.20
N PHE A 245 -5.86 0.86 3.22
CA PHE A 245 -5.09 1.03 1.99
C PHE A 245 -3.72 1.66 2.25
N LYS A 246 -3.67 2.79 2.97
CA LYS A 246 -2.41 3.48 3.29
C LYS A 246 -1.53 2.69 4.26
N GLY A 247 -2.13 1.97 5.20
CA GLY A 247 -1.42 1.30 6.28
C GLY A 247 -1.02 -0.15 6.00
N PHE A 248 -1.70 -0.82 5.07
CA PHE A 248 -1.50 -2.25 4.77
C PHE A 248 -1.29 -2.52 3.28
N LEU A 249 -2.23 -2.16 2.41
CA LEU A 249 -2.20 -2.57 1.00
C LEU A 249 -1.07 -1.90 0.22
N PHE A 250 -0.91 -0.58 0.28
CA PHE A 250 0.17 0.08 -0.45
C PHE A 250 1.56 -0.34 0.04
N PRO A 251 1.82 -0.41 1.37
CA PRO A 251 3.10 -0.92 1.86
C PRO A 251 3.39 -2.37 1.43
N ILE A 252 2.36 -3.22 1.30
CA ILE A 252 2.60 -4.59 0.83
C ILE A 252 3.02 -4.61 -0.64
N CYS A 253 2.36 -3.81 -1.49
CA CYS A 253 2.66 -3.68 -2.91
C CYS A 253 4.02 -3.00 -3.19
N GLU A 254 4.40 -2.01 -2.39
CA GLU A 254 5.71 -1.35 -2.48
C GLU A 254 6.84 -2.24 -1.96
N SER A 255 6.52 -3.18 -1.06
CA SER A 255 7.46 -4.22 -0.61
C SER A 255 7.46 -5.43 -1.56
N ASN A 256 8.36 -6.40 -1.32
CA ASN A 256 8.35 -7.69 -2.03
C ASN A 256 7.11 -8.52 -1.63
N CYS A 257 5.95 -8.22 -2.23
CA CYS A 257 4.71 -8.99 -2.06
C CYS A 257 4.85 -10.34 -2.77
N THR A 258 4.61 -11.43 -2.04
CA THR A 258 4.54 -12.76 -2.64
C THR A 258 3.15 -13.02 -3.23
N LEU A 259 3.04 -13.95 -4.19
CA LEU A 259 1.74 -14.35 -4.74
C LEU A 259 0.80 -14.88 -3.66
N LYS A 260 1.31 -15.67 -2.70
CA LYS A 260 0.50 -16.22 -1.61
C LYS A 260 -0.09 -15.13 -0.73
N GLU A 261 0.70 -14.12 -0.36
CA GLU A 261 0.20 -12.93 0.35
C GLU A 261 -0.90 -12.25 -0.47
N ALA A 262 -0.65 -12.05 -1.78
CA ALA A 262 -1.58 -11.39 -2.68
C ALA A 262 -2.92 -12.15 -2.83
N THR A 263 -2.89 -13.48 -2.95
CA THR A 263 -4.09 -14.33 -3.05
C THR A 263 -4.94 -14.22 -1.78
N ILE A 264 -4.30 -14.32 -0.61
CA ILE A 264 -5.00 -14.26 0.67
C ILE A 264 -5.64 -12.89 0.85
N ILE A 265 -4.88 -11.81 0.64
CA ILE A 265 -5.37 -10.43 0.79
C ILE A 265 -6.43 -10.11 -0.27
N GLY A 266 -6.23 -10.59 -1.50
CA GLY A 266 -7.18 -10.46 -2.59
C GLY A 266 -8.52 -11.10 -2.27
N SER A 267 -8.51 -12.28 -1.65
CA SER A 267 -9.75 -12.94 -1.20
C SER A 267 -10.54 -12.08 -0.20
N ILE A 268 -9.85 -11.36 0.69
CA ILE A 268 -10.49 -10.49 1.69
C ILE A 268 -11.09 -9.27 0.99
N LEU A 269 -10.34 -8.64 0.09
CA LEU A 269 -10.84 -7.50 -0.71
C LEU A 269 -12.06 -7.88 -1.54
N SER A 270 -12.08 -9.08 -2.14
CA SER A 270 -13.23 -9.60 -2.89
C SER A 270 -14.47 -9.79 -2.00
N LYS A 271 -14.30 -10.27 -0.76
CA LYS A 271 -15.43 -10.55 0.15
C LYS A 271 -16.01 -9.32 0.86
N VAL A 272 -15.23 -8.26 1.05
CA VAL A 272 -15.68 -7.06 1.80
C VAL A 272 -16.20 -5.97 0.85
N SER A 273 -17.30 -5.33 1.20
CA SER A 273 -17.79 -4.14 0.50
C SER A 273 -16.96 -2.92 0.87
N ILE A 274 -16.46 -2.20 -0.14
CA ILE A 274 -15.59 -1.03 0.00
C ILE A 274 -16.27 0.17 -0.65
N PRO A 275 -16.36 1.34 0.01
CA PRO A 275 -16.95 2.53 -0.61
C PRO A 275 -16.25 2.93 -1.92
N VAL A 276 -17.04 3.35 -2.91
CA VAL A 276 -16.58 3.64 -4.28
C VAL A 276 -15.40 4.61 -4.32
N LEU A 277 -15.47 5.73 -3.60
CA LEU A 277 -14.41 6.74 -3.57
C LEU A 277 -13.07 6.20 -3.07
N HIS A 278 -13.11 5.35 -2.04
CA HIS A 278 -11.91 4.73 -1.50
C HIS A 278 -11.32 3.69 -2.46
N SER A 279 -12.18 2.92 -3.13
CA SER A 279 -11.78 1.96 -4.15
C SER A 279 -11.16 2.66 -5.37
N ALA A 280 -11.74 3.78 -5.80
CA ALA A 280 -11.25 4.60 -6.90
C ALA A 280 -9.86 5.20 -6.59
N ALA A 281 -9.69 5.77 -5.39
CA ALA A 281 -8.39 6.27 -4.94
C ALA A 281 -7.34 5.16 -4.83
N ALA A 282 -7.72 3.97 -4.38
CA ALA A 282 -6.83 2.81 -4.33
C ALA A 282 -6.40 2.35 -5.73
N LEU A 283 -7.33 2.27 -6.69
CA LEU A 283 -7.04 1.94 -8.08
C LEU A 283 -6.08 2.96 -8.72
N LEU A 284 -6.31 4.25 -8.50
CA LEU A 284 -5.42 5.30 -8.99
C LEU A 284 -3.99 5.08 -8.49
N ARG A 285 -3.82 4.91 -7.18
CA ARG A 285 -2.50 4.70 -6.58
C ARG A 285 -1.83 3.39 -7.06
N LEU A 286 -2.58 2.30 -7.20
CA LEU A 286 -2.06 1.04 -7.72
C LEU A 286 -1.65 1.14 -9.20
N SER A 287 -2.35 1.96 -10.00
CA SER A 287 -2.04 2.16 -11.42
C SER A 287 -0.72 2.91 -11.65
N GLU A 288 -0.35 3.79 -10.72
CA GLU A 288 0.90 4.56 -10.74
C GLU A 288 2.11 3.75 -10.28
N MET A 289 1.91 2.72 -9.46
CA MET A 289 2.98 1.87 -8.94
C MET A 289 3.70 1.08 -10.04
N ASP A 290 4.83 0.48 -9.68
CA ASP A 290 5.60 -0.40 -10.56
C ASP A 290 4.86 -1.71 -10.86
N PHE A 291 5.09 -2.23 -12.07
CA PHE A 291 4.44 -3.45 -12.54
C PHE A 291 4.93 -4.67 -11.77
N CYS A 292 4.12 -5.10 -10.81
CA CYS A 292 4.29 -6.37 -10.12
C CYS A 292 3.01 -7.21 -10.31
N GLY A 293 3.16 -8.53 -10.48
CA GLY A 293 2.03 -9.45 -10.61
C GLY A 293 0.96 -9.34 -9.52
N PRO A 294 1.35 -9.33 -8.22
CA PRO A 294 0.46 -9.03 -7.10
C PRO A 294 -0.37 -7.75 -7.25
N THR A 295 0.23 -6.67 -7.75
CA THR A 295 -0.46 -5.39 -7.98
C THR A 295 -1.57 -5.56 -9.01
N SER A 296 -1.31 -6.29 -10.10
CA SER A 296 -2.30 -6.59 -11.14
C SER A 296 -3.45 -7.47 -10.63
N LEU A 297 -3.18 -8.39 -9.69
CA LEU A 297 -4.22 -9.16 -9.01
C LEU A 297 -5.14 -8.23 -8.20
N PHE A 298 -4.59 -7.27 -7.44
CA PHE A 298 -5.41 -6.32 -6.69
C PHE A 298 -6.21 -5.38 -7.59
N ILE A 299 -5.61 -4.89 -8.69
CA ILE A 299 -6.31 -4.09 -9.70
C ILE A 299 -7.49 -4.88 -10.26
N LYS A 300 -7.28 -6.12 -10.69
CA LYS A 300 -8.37 -7.00 -11.17
C LYS A 300 -9.49 -7.11 -10.15
N ILE A 301 -9.17 -7.44 -8.90
CA ILE A 301 -10.18 -7.65 -7.83
C ILE A 301 -10.99 -6.38 -7.55
N LEU A 302 -10.35 -5.20 -7.58
CA LEU A 302 -11.05 -3.93 -7.40
C LEU A 302 -11.91 -3.58 -8.62
N LEU A 303 -11.50 -3.94 -9.84
CA LEU A 303 -12.32 -3.77 -11.05
C LEU A 303 -13.53 -4.72 -11.06
N ASP A 304 -13.37 -5.94 -10.55
CA ASP A 304 -14.45 -6.94 -10.41
C ASP A 304 -15.55 -6.51 -9.44
N LYS A 305 -15.32 -5.46 -8.62
CA LYS A 305 -16.37 -4.79 -7.82
C LYS A 305 -17.38 -4.01 -8.65
N LYS A 306 -17.07 -3.69 -9.92
CA LYS A 306 -17.98 -3.05 -10.89
C LYS A 306 -18.57 -1.73 -10.39
N TYR A 307 -17.74 -0.92 -9.74
CA TYR A 307 -18.15 0.43 -9.32
C TYR A 307 -18.12 1.41 -10.49
N ALA A 308 -18.91 2.48 -10.39
CA ALA A 308 -18.76 3.63 -11.28
C ALA A 308 -17.47 4.37 -10.92
N LEU A 309 -16.48 4.39 -11.82
CA LEU A 309 -15.19 5.02 -11.58
C LEU A 309 -15.17 6.46 -12.13
N PRO A 310 -14.53 7.41 -11.43
CA PRO A 310 -14.24 8.72 -11.99
C PRO A 310 -13.35 8.61 -13.22
N TYR A 311 -13.57 9.46 -14.23
CA TYR A 311 -12.79 9.42 -15.49
C TYR A 311 -11.28 9.54 -15.27
N LYS A 312 -10.83 10.33 -14.28
CA LYS A 312 -9.40 10.41 -13.93
C LYS A 312 -8.79 9.04 -13.60
N VAL A 313 -9.55 8.16 -12.96
CA VAL A 313 -9.09 6.80 -12.62
C VAL A 313 -9.09 5.89 -13.85
N VAL A 314 -10.09 6.04 -14.72
CA VAL A 314 -10.15 5.32 -16.00
C VAL A 314 -8.94 5.70 -16.86
N ASP A 315 -8.64 6.99 -16.98
CA ASP A 315 -7.48 7.50 -17.73
C ASP A 315 -6.16 6.97 -17.15
N ALA A 316 -6.01 7.00 -15.82
CA ALA A 316 -4.82 6.45 -15.15
C ALA A 316 -4.65 4.93 -15.39
N LEU A 317 -5.73 4.16 -15.39
CA LEU A 317 -5.70 2.74 -15.74
C LEU A 317 -5.31 2.52 -17.20
N VAL A 318 -5.80 3.35 -18.13
CA VAL A 318 -5.36 3.30 -19.52
C VAL A 318 -3.85 3.56 -19.62
N PHE A 319 -3.33 4.59 -18.94
CA PHE A 319 -1.89 4.86 -18.89
C PHE A 319 -1.09 3.69 -18.30
N HIS A 320 -1.62 3.04 -17.25
CA HIS A 320 -1.03 1.84 -16.70
C HIS A 320 -0.91 0.72 -17.75
N PHE A 321 -1.96 0.43 -18.51
CA PHE A 321 -1.91 -0.60 -19.55
C PHE A 321 -1.04 -0.21 -20.76
N ILE A 322 -0.91 1.08 -21.09
CA ILE A 322 -0.03 1.57 -22.16
C ILE A 322 1.43 1.21 -21.89
N ARG A 323 1.87 1.33 -20.65
CA ARG A 323 3.25 1.04 -20.23
C ARG A 323 3.65 -0.42 -20.51
N TRP A 324 2.70 -1.34 -20.74
CA TRP A 324 2.99 -2.73 -21.10
C TRP A 324 3.81 -2.88 -22.38
N ARG A 325 3.67 -1.97 -23.35
CA ARG A 325 4.48 -1.99 -24.58
C ARG A 325 5.97 -1.90 -24.31
N SER A 326 6.36 -1.16 -23.27
CA SER A 326 7.75 -0.92 -22.90
C SER A 326 8.35 -2.07 -22.09
N LEU A 327 7.53 -3.02 -21.63
CA LEU A 327 8.00 -4.15 -20.82
C LEU A 327 8.73 -5.17 -21.69
N GLN A 328 9.99 -5.46 -21.36
CA GLN A 328 10.80 -6.47 -22.07
C GLN A 328 10.52 -7.91 -21.63
N ARG A 329 9.61 -8.12 -20.68
CA ARG A 329 9.21 -9.44 -20.18
C ARG A 329 7.91 -9.96 -20.80
N PRO A 330 7.66 -11.28 -20.74
CA PRO A 330 6.31 -11.81 -20.92
C PRO A 330 5.40 -11.33 -19.77
N LEU A 331 4.13 -11.12 -20.11
CA LEU A 331 3.08 -10.84 -19.15
C LEU A 331 2.45 -12.16 -18.68
N VAL A 332 2.03 -12.21 -17.43
CA VAL A 332 1.36 -13.39 -16.84
C VAL A 332 -0.14 -13.35 -17.12
N VAL A 333 -0.83 -14.48 -16.98
CA VAL A 333 -2.26 -14.57 -17.32
C VAL A 333 -3.10 -13.59 -16.47
N ILE A 334 -2.79 -13.45 -15.19
CA ILE A 334 -3.50 -12.51 -14.30
C ILE A 334 -3.41 -11.05 -14.75
N GLU A 335 -2.31 -10.64 -15.39
CA GLU A 335 -2.17 -9.30 -15.96
C GLU A 335 -3.16 -9.11 -17.11
N HIS A 336 -3.22 -10.06 -18.04
CA HIS A 336 -4.21 -10.03 -19.12
C HIS A 336 -5.65 -10.06 -18.62
N GLN A 337 -5.94 -10.84 -17.57
CA GLN A 337 -7.25 -10.86 -16.94
C GLN A 337 -7.62 -9.51 -16.33
N SER A 338 -6.66 -8.76 -15.76
CA SER A 338 -6.91 -7.41 -15.23
C SER A 338 -7.34 -6.43 -16.32
N LEU A 339 -6.71 -6.48 -17.50
CA LEU A 339 -7.10 -5.67 -18.66
C LEU A 339 -8.47 -6.12 -19.22
N LEU A 340 -8.75 -7.42 -19.26
CA LEU A 340 -10.05 -7.92 -19.68
C LEU A 340 -11.16 -7.42 -18.75
N ALA A 341 -10.97 -7.51 -17.43
CA ALA A 341 -11.93 -7.02 -16.45
C ALA A 341 -12.19 -5.51 -16.60
N PHE A 342 -11.13 -4.73 -16.86
CA PHE A 342 -11.24 -3.31 -17.16
C PHE A 342 -12.09 -3.05 -18.42
N VAL A 343 -11.73 -3.66 -19.55
CA VAL A 343 -12.43 -3.43 -20.83
C VAL A 343 -13.88 -3.90 -20.78
N GLN A 344 -14.17 -5.07 -20.20
CA GLN A 344 -15.54 -5.57 -20.11
C GLN A 344 -16.49 -4.62 -19.37
N ARG A 345 -15.97 -3.79 -18.45
CA ARG A 345 -16.77 -2.89 -17.62
C ARG A 345 -16.75 -1.45 -18.09
N TYR A 346 -15.58 -0.95 -18.46
CA TYR A 346 -15.37 0.48 -18.72
C TYR A 346 -15.16 0.80 -20.21
N LYS A 347 -15.41 -0.14 -21.13
CA LYS A 347 -15.30 0.08 -22.59
C LYS A 347 -16.07 1.30 -23.11
N ASN A 348 -17.22 1.62 -22.49
CA ASN A 348 -18.06 2.75 -22.88
C ASN A 348 -17.54 4.10 -22.31
N ASP A 349 -16.67 4.06 -21.30
CA ASP A 349 -16.08 5.24 -20.68
C ASP A 349 -14.76 5.67 -21.35
N LEU A 350 -14.34 4.95 -22.39
CA LEU A 350 -13.10 5.21 -23.13
C LEU A 350 -13.34 6.14 -24.33
N THR A 351 -12.35 6.98 -24.61
CA THR A 351 -12.29 7.74 -25.87
C THR A 351 -11.80 6.86 -27.02
N GLN A 352 -12.07 7.26 -28.27
CA GLN A 352 -11.60 6.53 -29.45
C GLN A 352 -10.08 6.36 -29.45
N ASP A 353 -9.33 7.43 -29.16
CA ASP A 353 -7.86 7.39 -29.08
C ASP A 353 -7.36 6.39 -28.04
N GLN A 354 -8.00 6.33 -26.87
CA GLN A 354 -7.65 5.36 -25.82
C GLN A 354 -7.90 3.92 -26.28
N LYS A 355 -9.01 3.66 -26.99
CA LYS A 355 -9.32 2.33 -27.54
C LYS A 355 -8.29 1.90 -28.59
N ASP A 356 -7.94 2.79 -29.51
CA ASP A 356 -6.96 2.51 -30.56
C ASP A 356 -5.58 2.20 -29.96
N ILE A 357 -5.17 2.97 -28.95
CA ILE A 357 -3.93 2.71 -28.21
C ILE A 357 -3.96 1.35 -27.51
N LEU A 358 -5.08 0.97 -26.86
CA LEU A 358 -5.21 -0.34 -26.20
C LEU A 358 -5.19 -1.49 -27.22
N LEU A 359 -5.81 -1.33 -28.39
CA LEU A 359 -5.75 -2.31 -29.47
C LEU A 359 -4.32 -2.58 -29.92
N ASP A 360 -3.50 -1.54 -30.02
CA ASP A 360 -2.10 -1.73 -30.34
C ASP A 360 -1.29 -2.39 -29.20
N VAL A 361 -1.63 -2.12 -27.93
CA VAL A 361 -1.03 -2.83 -26.79
C VAL A 361 -1.32 -4.33 -26.91
N ILE A 362 -2.57 -4.70 -27.22
CA ILE A 362 -2.98 -6.10 -27.42
C ILE A 362 -2.27 -6.71 -28.64
N LYS A 363 -2.06 -5.94 -29.71
CA LYS A 363 -1.30 -6.41 -30.87
C LYS A 363 0.16 -6.71 -30.52
N ALA A 364 0.77 -5.92 -29.65
CA ALA A 364 2.17 -6.07 -29.25
C ALA A 364 2.37 -7.15 -28.17
N LYS A 365 1.44 -7.26 -27.21
CA LYS A 365 1.60 -8.05 -25.97
C LYS A 365 0.37 -8.88 -25.62
N GLY A 366 -0.52 -9.18 -26.55
CA GLY A 366 -1.75 -9.92 -26.28
C GLY A 366 -1.53 -11.41 -26.01
N HIS A 367 -2.31 -11.97 -25.09
CA HIS A 367 -2.38 -13.42 -24.85
C HIS A 367 -3.23 -14.11 -25.93
N GLU A 368 -2.88 -15.35 -26.32
CA GLU A 368 -3.52 -16.09 -27.42
C GLU A 368 -5.04 -16.23 -27.27
N LYS A 369 -5.53 -16.53 -26.06
CA LYS A 369 -6.96 -16.73 -25.78
C LYS A 369 -7.68 -15.46 -25.34
N ILE A 370 -7.02 -14.60 -24.57
CA ILE A 370 -7.66 -13.44 -23.91
C ILE A 370 -7.60 -12.21 -24.83
N GLY A 371 -6.52 -12.04 -25.59
CA GLY A 371 -6.36 -10.92 -26.52
C GLY A 371 -7.51 -10.77 -27.53
N PRO A 372 -7.98 -11.85 -28.19
CA PRO A 372 -9.14 -11.79 -29.08
C PRO A 372 -10.42 -11.32 -28.38
N GLU A 373 -10.65 -11.71 -27.13
CA GLU A 373 -11.82 -11.27 -26.36
C GLU A 373 -11.75 -9.78 -26.03
N ILE A 374 -10.60 -9.29 -25.57
CA ILE A 374 -10.42 -7.87 -25.28
C ILE A 374 -10.63 -7.05 -26.56
N ARG A 375 -10.07 -7.48 -27.69
CA ARG A 375 -10.25 -6.83 -28.98
C ARG A 375 -11.72 -6.79 -29.39
N ARG A 376 -12.46 -7.89 -29.23
CA ARG A 376 -13.90 -7.96 -29.53
C ARG A 376 -14.69 -6.95 -28.69
N GLU A 377 -14.40 -6.87 -27.39
CA GLU A 377 -15.08 -5.94 -26.49
C GLU A 377 -14.80 -4.47 -26.83
N LEU A 378 -13.56 -4.13 -27.24
CA LEU A 378 -13.21 -2.77 -27.65
C LEU A 378 -13.89 -2.36 -28.96
N ILE A 379 -13.91 -3.23 -29.98
CA ILE A 379 -14.49 -2.92 -31.30
C ILE A 379 -16.02 -2.75 -31.20
N ASN A 380 -16.68 -3.55 -30.36
CA ASN A 380 -18.14 -3.55 -30.24
C ASN A 380 -18.66 -2.52 -29.21
N SER A 381 -17.85 -1.53 -28.83
CA SER A 381 -18.19 -0.57 -27.78
C SER A 381 -18.42 0.84 -28.32
N ILE A 382 -19.37 1.55 -27.71
CA ILE A 382 -19.68 2.96 -28.04
C ILE A 382 -18.63 3.86 -27.38
N ASN A 383 -18.27 4.97 -28.00
CA ASN A 383 -17.29 5.90 -27.44
C ASN A 383 -17.91 6.81 -26.39
N ARG A 384 -17.09 7.23 -25.42
CA ARG A 384 -17.49 8.20 -24.39
C ARG A 384 -18.04 9.51 -24.98
N SER A 385 -17.44 9.99 -26.07
CA SER A 385 -17.90 11.20 -26.78
C SER A 385 -19.33 11.05 -27.28
N ASP A 386 -19.68 9.87 -27.78
CA ASP A 386 -20.91 9.63 -28.53
C ASP A 386 -22.10 9.44 -27.59
N ILE A 387 -21.84 8.98 -26.35
CA ILE A 387 -22.84 8.89 -25.28
C ILE A 387 -23.34 10.29 -24.88
N SER A 388 -22.44 11.29 -24.84
CA SER A 388 -22.84 12.66 -24.47
C SER A 388 -23.75 13.33 -25.49
N THR A 389 -23.66 12.92 -26.76
CA THR A 389 -24.52 13.42 -27.85
C THR A 389 -25.91 12.78 -27.85
N GLU A 390 -26.05 11.50 -27.51
CA GLU A 390 -27.38 10.84 -27.45
C GLU A 390 -28.30 11.44 -26.37
N PHE A 391 -27.75 11.87 -25.22
CA PHE A 391 -28.53 12.51 -24.16
C PHE A 391 -28.91 13.97 -24.44
N MET A 392 -28.33 14.62 -25.46
CA MET A 392 -28.72 15.98 -25.87
C MET A 392 -29.81 15.98 -26.95
N GLU A 393 -30.08 14.84 -27.59
CA GLU A 393 -31.08 14.71 -28.66
C GLU A 393 -32.46 14.19 -28.18
N THR A 394 -32.60 13.92 -26.88
CA THR A 394 -33.88 13.58 -26.21
C THR A 394 -34.31 14.66 -25.24
#